data_AF-A0A7V3CZ26-F1
#
_entry.id   AF-A0A7V3CZ26-F1
#
_cell.length_a   1.000
_cell.length_b   1.000
_cell.length_c   1.000
_cell.angle_alpha   90.00
_cell.angle_beta   90.00
_cell.angle_gamma   90.00
#
_symmetry.space_group_name_H-M   'P 1'
#
loop_
_entity.id
_entity.type
_entity.pdbx_description
1 polymer ?
#
loop_
_entity_poly.entity_id
_entity_poly.type
_entity_poly.pdbx_seq_one_letter_code
_entity_poly.pdbx_strand_id
1 'polypeptide(L)'
;MNKSILLLLLIIGIILIAISISKTQQSCPPQKIVYKYVPRTFDEEQDEPVYASDIFKAMFTQPSAWNNGLLEFDRSKQDSINKYFISQM
;
A
#
# COMPACT_ATOMS: atom_id res chain seq x y z
N MET A 1 -33.35 24.50 47.81
CA MET A 1 -33.52 23.61 46.64
C MET A 1 -32.78 24.12 45.40
N ASN A 2 -33.03 25.35 44.96
CA ASN A 2 -32.62 25.87 43.64
C ASN A 2 -31.09 25.93 43.42
N LYS A 3 -30.32 26.27 44.45
CA LYS A 3 -28.84 26.31 44.40
C LYS A 3 -28.22 24.93 44.15
N SER A 4 -28.86 23.88 44.67
CA SER A 4 -28.39 22.49 44.51
C SER A 4 -28.71 21.98 43.09
N ILE A 5 -29.85 22.37 42.53
CA ILE A 5 -30.22 22.09 41.12
C ILE A 5 -29.24 22.77 40.16
N LEU A 6 -28.86 24.02 40.44
CA LEU A 6 -27.93 24.77 39.61
C LEU A 6 -26.51 24.16 39.65
N LEU A 7 -26.09 23.68 40.81
CA LEU A 7 -24.82 22.96 40.98
C LEU A 7 -24.82 21.60 40.25
N LEU A 8 -25.95 20.89 40.25
CA LEU A 8 -26.11 19.63 39.52
C LEU A 8 -26.02 19.84 38.00
N LEU A 9 -26.69 20.87 37.47
CA LEU A 9 -26.61 21.24 36.05
C LEU A 9 -25.18 21.61 35.60
N LEU A 10 -24.45 22.33 36.46
CA LEU A 10 -23.05 22.69 36.20
C LEU A 10 -22.16 21.45 36.06
N ILE A 11 -22.32 20.48 36.97
CA ILE A 11 -21.54 19.23 36.94
C ILE A 11 -21.86 18.44 35.67
N ILE A 12 -23.14 18.33 35.30
CA ILE A 12 -23.55 17.64 34.07
C ILE A 12 -22.92 18.29 32.83
N GLY A 13 -22.90 19.63 32.78
CA GLY A 13 -22.26 20.37 31.68
C GLY A 13 -20.76 20.08 31.56
N ILE A 14 -20.04 20.04 32.68
CA ILE A 14 -18.61 19.74 32.72
C ILE A 14 -18.34 18.32 32.20
N ILE A 15 -19.17 17.34 32.60
CA ILE A 15 -19.06 15.95 32.15
C ILE A 15 -19.26 15.84 30.63
N LEU A 16 -20.26 16.53 30.07
CA LEU A 16 -20.53 16.52 28.63
C LEU A 16 -19.37 17.10 27.82
N ILE A 17 -18.76 18.19 28.31
CA ILE A 17 -17.58 18.80 27.67
C ILE A 17 -16.40 17.81 27.70
N ALA A 18 -16.15 17.16 28.84
CA ALA A 18 -15.07 16.18 28.96
C ALA A 18 -15.23 15.01 27.98
N ILE A 19 -16.43 14.45 27.85
CA ILE A 19 -16.73 13.35 26.91
C ILE A 19 -16.48 13.79 25.45
N SER A 20 -16.88 14.99 25.09
CA SER A 20 -16.69 15.53 23.74
C SER A 20 -15.21 15.66 23.36
N ILE A 21 -14.40 16.18 24.30
CA ILE A 21 -12.95 16.27 24.12
C ILE A 21 -12.32 14.89 23.98
N SER A 22 -12.69 13.94 24.85
CA SER A 22 -12.16 12.57 24.77
C SER A 22 -12.50 11.87 23.45
N LYS A 23 -13.72 12.06 22.92
CA LYS A 23 -14.10 11.53 21.60
C LYS A 23 -13.37 12.19 20.45
N THR A 24 -13.09 13.48 20.55
CA THR A 24 -12.33 14.22 19.52
C THR A 24 -10.87 13.76 19.45
N GLN A 25 -10.31 13.34 20.58
CA GLN A 25 -8.95 12.81 20.69
C GLN A 25 -8.82 11.32 20.31
N GLN A 26 -9.93 10.62 20.03
CA GLN A 26 -9.89 9.30 19.39
C GLN A 26 -9.53 9.49 17.92
N SER A 27 -8.24 9.73 17.68
CA SER A 27 -7.65 9.83 16.35
C SER A 27 -7.97 8.56 15.56
N CYS A 28 -8.41 8.73 14.33
CA CYS A 28 -8.61 7.61 13.41
C CYS A 28 -7.31 6.79 13.35
N PRO A 29 -7.39 5.45 13.29
CA PRO A 29 -6.20 4.64 13.15
C PRO A 29 -5.40 5.13 11.94
N PRO A 30 -4.05 5.15 12.03
CA PRO A 30 -3.22 5.62 10.93
C PRO A 30 -3.58 4.84 9.67
N GLN A 31 -3.83 5.56 8.57
CA GLN A 31 -4.15 4.94 7.29
C GLN A 31 -2.97 4.05 6.87
N LYS A 32 -3.15 2.74 6.97
CA LYS A 32 -2.15 1.76 6.54
C LYS A 32 -2.22 1.66 5.02
N ILE A 33 -1.12 1.95 4.34
CA ILE A 33 -0.99 1.71 2.90
C ILE A 33 -1.03 0.20 2.69
N VAL A 34 -2.09 -0.29 2.02
CA VAL A 34 -2.23 -1.71 1.65
C VAL A 34 -2.04 -1.83 0.15
N TYR A 35 -0.91 -2.39 -0.27
CA TYR A 35 -0.67 -2.74 -1.67
C TYR A 35 -1.52 -3.96 -2.03
N LYS A 36 -2.38 -3.80 -3.04
CA LYS A 36 -3.17 -4.89 -3.61
C LYS A 36 -2.79 -5.06 -5.06
N TYR A 37 -2.71 -6.31 -5.50
CA TYR A 37 -2.58 -6.62 -6.92
C TYR A 37 -3.90 -6.26 -7.61
N VAL A 38 -3.82 -5.46 -8.68
CA VAL A 38 -4.94 -5.18 -9.57
C VAL A 38 -4.74 -6.09 -10.78
N PRO A 39 -5.67 -7.02 -11.06
CA PRO A 39 -5.58 -7.84 -12.26
C PRO A 39 -5.68 -6.97 -13.50
N ARG A 40 -4.96 -7.36 -14.56
CA ARG A 40 -5.10 -6.74 -15.87
C ARG A 40 -6.51 -6.96 -16.41
N THR A 41 -6.98 -6.02 -17.21
CA THR A 41 -8.21 -6.22 -17.98
C THR A 41 -7.97 -7.16 -19.15
N PHE A 42 -9.04 -7.73 -19.69
CA PHE A 42 -8.94 -8.66 -20.81
C PHE A 42 -8.28 -8.03 -22.05
N ASP A 43 -8.61 -6.78 -22.35
CA ASP A 43 -8.05 -6.07 -23.50
C ASP A 43 -6.54 -5.82 -23.32
N GLU A 44 -6.10 -5.44 -22.11
CA GLU A 44 -4.68 -5.27 -21.78
C GLU A 44 -3.87 -6.58 -21.86
N GLU A 45 -4.48 -7.73 -21.54
CA GLU A 45 -3.84 -9.04 -21.69
C GLU A 45 -3.68 -9.46 -23.15
N GLN A 46 -4.54 -8.97 -24.04
CA GLN A 46 -4.47 -9.22 -25.48
C GLN A 46 -3.48 -8.29 -26.19
N ASP A 47 -3.50 -7.01 -25.84
CA ASP A 47 -2.65 -5.99 -26.45
C ASP A 47 -1.19 -6.07 -25.96
N GLU A 48 -0.98 -6.47 -24.70
CA GLU A 48 0.35 -6.65 -24.11
C GLU A 48 0.48 -8.03 -23.43
N PRO A 49 0.54 -9.11 -24.23
CA PRO A 49 0.61 -10.46 -23.70
C PRO A 49 1.93 -10.68 -22.96
N VAL A 50 1.84 -11.37 -21.82
CA VAL A 50 3.04 -11.76 -21.07
C VAL A 50 3.78 -12.85 -21.86
N TYR A 51 5.00 -12.53 -22.33
CA TYR A 51 5.82 -13.49 -23.04
C TYR A 51 6.13 -14.71 -22.16
N ALA A 52 5.95 -15.92 -22.71
CA ALA A 52 6.28 -17.16 -21.99
C ALA A 52 7.74 -17.18 -21.51
N SER A 53 8.66 -16.58 -22.27
CA SER A 53 10.06 -16.42 -21.89
C SER A 53 10.24 -15.65 -20.58
N ASP A 54 9.38 -14.67 -20.29
CA ASP A 54 9.43 -13.88 -19.07
C ASP A 54 8.84 -14.62 -17.88
N ILE A 55 7.79 -15.43 -18.09
CA ILE A 55 7.20 -16.31 -17.06
C ILE A 55 8.21 -17.35 -16.60
N PHE A 56 8.93 -17.96 -17.54
CA PHE A 56 9.90 -19.02 -17.25
C PHE A 56 11.33 -18.50 -17.08
N LYS A 57 11.58 -17.19 -17.19
CA LYS A 57 12.92 -16.58 -17.10
C LYS A 57 13.68 -17.05 -15.86
N ALA A 58 13.00 -17.05 -14.72
CA ALA A 58 13.58 -17.44 -13.44
C ALA A 58 14.12 -18.88 -13.43
N MET A 59 13.54 -19.79 -14.21
CA MET A 59 14.01 -21.19 -14.30
C MET A 59 15.40 -21.29 -14.95
N PHE A 60 15.76 -20.32 -15.79
CA PHE A 60 17.01 -20.32 -16.56
C PHE A 60 18.01 -19.25 -16.08
N THR A 61 17.55 -18.22 -15.36
CA THR A 61 18.43 -17.16 -14.84
C THR A 61 18.81 -17.34 -13.38
N GLN A 62 18.00 -18.04 -12.57
CA GLN A 62 18.37 -18.34 -11.19
C GLN A 62 19.28 -19.57 -11.16
N PRO A 63 20.43 -19.51 -10.47
CA PRO A 63 21.28 -20.67 -10.32
C PRO A 63 20.51 -21.72 -9.51
N SER A 64 20.23 -22.85 -10.15
CA SER A 64 19.72 -24.02 -9.43
C SER A 64 20.88 -24.74 -8.75
N ALA A 65 20.58 -25.57 -7.75
CA ALA A 65 21.57 -26.41 -7.07
C ALA A 65 22.37 -27.32 -8.05
N TRP A 66 21.94 -27.42 -9.31
CA TRP A 66 22.52 -28.26 -10.35
C TRP A 66 23.12 -27.48 -11.54
N ASN A 67 22.93 -26.15 -11.64
CA ASN A 67 23.46 -25.33 -12.73
C ASN A 67 24.13 -24.06 -12.20
N ASN A 68 25.46 -24.08 -12.13
CA ASN A 68 26.27 -23.03 -11.52
C ASN A 68 26.99 -22.13 -12.55
N GLY A 69 26.35 -21.73 -13.65
CA GLY A 69 27.03 -20.85 -14.62
C GLY A 69 26.20 -20.35 -15.79
N LEU A 70 25.46 -19.25 -15.61
CA LEU A 70 24.93 -18.40 -16.70
C LEU A 70 24.72 -16.94 -16.22
N LEU A 71 25.70 -16.33 -15.54
CA LEU A 71 25.56 -14.99 -14.96
C LEU A 71 25.69 -13.80 -15.95
N GLU A 72 25.73 -14.02 -17.26
CA GLU A 72 26.22 -12.98 -18.20
C GLU A 72 25.21 -12.44 -19.25
N PHE A 73 23.93 -12.86 -19.24
CA PHE A 73 23.00 -12.50 -20.33
C PHE A 73 22.00 -11.34 -20.07
N ASP A 74 21.93 -10.74 -18.87
CA ASP A 74 20.79 -9.85 -18.52
C ASP A 74 21.04 -8.33 -18.62
N ARG A 75 22.15 -7.89 -19.23
CA ARG A 75 22.47 -6.46 -19.31
C ARG A 75 21.60 -5.66 -20.29
N SER A 76 21.05 -6.25 -21.36
CA SER A 76 20.28 -5.48 -22.36
C SER A 76 18.83 -5.18 -21.97
N LYS A 77 18.23 -5.93 -21.03
CA LYS A 77 16.84 -5.69 -20.60
C LYS A 77 16.74 -4.54 -19.58
N GLN A 78 17.79 -4.31 -18.79
CA GLN A 78 17.88 -3.24 -17.79
C GLN A 78 17.68 -1.84 -18.41
N ASP A 79 18.20 -1.61 -19.63
CA ASP A 79 18.14 -0.30 -20.30
C ASP A 79 16.70 0.10 -20.71
N SER A 80 15.83 -0.88 -20.96
CA SER A 80 14.42 -0.63 -21.30
C SER A 80 13.56 -0.22 -20.09
N ILE A 81 13.91 -0.72 -18.90
CA ILE A 81 13.20 -0.45 -17.65
C ILE A 81 13.40 1.01 -17.23
N ASN A 82 14.62 1.55 -17.37
CA ASN A 82 14.94 2.94 -17.05
C ASN A 82 14.17 3.99 -17.88
N LYS A 83 13.60 3.61 -19.03
CA LYS A 83 12.86 4.55 -19.88
C LYS A 83 11.53 5.01 -19.28
N TYR A 84 10.93 4.20 -18.41
CA TYR A 84 9.64 4.50 -17.76
C TYR A 84 9.79 5.27 -16.44
N PHE A 85 10.96 5.24 -15.81
CA PHE A 85 11.22 5.94 -14.54
C PHE A 85 11.75 7.36 -14.72
N ILE A 86 12.32 7.70 -15.89
CA ILE A 86 12.87 9.04 -16.17
C ILE A 86 11.79 10.06 -16.55
N SER A 87 10.59 9.63 -16.95
CA SER A 87 9.51 10.54 -17.37
C SER A 87 8.69 11.13 -16.22
N GLN A 88 9.07 10.90 -14.97
CA GLN A 88 8.48 11.55 -13.80
C GLN A 88 9.41 12.65 -13.25
N MET A 89 9.63 13.70 -14.05
CA MET A 89 10.12 15.00 -13.60
C MET A 89 9.44 16.11 -14.40
#